data_AF-A0A2V8ESD6-F1
#
_entry.id   AF-A0A2V8ESD6-F1
#
_cell.length_a   1.000
_cell.length_b   1.000
_cell.length_c   1.000
_cell.angle_alpha   90.00
_cell.angle_beta   90.00
_cell.angle_gamma   90.00
#
_symmetry.space_group_name_H-M   'P 1'
#
loop_
_entity.id
_entity.type
_entity.pdbx_description
1 polymer ?
#
loop_
_entity_poly.entity_id
_entity_poly.type
_entity_poly.pdbx_seq_one_letter_code
_entity_poly.pdbx_strand_id
1 'polypeptide(L)'
;MSLAVIAAAVCVAPALPRAQSPRGPGVNEEFGTIAEGYTSELVGGPIEAAYRMFSAPDFAAVCAAARAGDVRSLRAARARIDGRVGVPVPYTALEVDALDALGVLVPKVPIAIESEIESGVLDVRQDHIGSDNVTPKAPGSIRLRIRTICDAPGGETFITLDVK
;
A
#
# COMPACT_ATOMS: atom_id res chain seq x y z
N MET A 1 -72.98 5.94 20.94
CA MET A 1 -71.78 6.63 20.42
C MET A 1 -70.65 5.63 20.43
N SER A 2 -70.28 5.10 19.26
CA SER A 2 -69.29 4.02 19.10
C SER A 2 -67.93 4.62 18.77
N LEU A 3 -66.91 4.32 19.58
CA LEU A 3 -65.51 4.63 19.29
C LEU A 3 -64.82 3.33 18.86
N ALA A 4 -64.51 3.22 17.56
CA ALA A 4 -63.63 2.20 17.04
C ALA A 4 -62.19 2.68 17.17
N VAL A 5 -61.35 1.91 17.87
CA VAL A 5 -59.90 2.15 17.97
C VAL A 5 -59.22 1.29 16.91
N ILE A 6 -58.60 1.92 15.92
CA ILE A 6 -57.79 1.24 14.91
C ILE A 6 -56.35 1.20 15.43
N ALA A 7 -55.86 0.01 15.79
CA ALA A 7 -54.47 -0.22 16.14
C ALA A 7 -53.64 -0.37 14.85
N ALA A 8 -52.81 0.61 14.54
CA ALA A 8 -51.84 0.52 13.46
C ALA A 8 -50.56 -0.19 13.96
N ALA A 9 -50.27 -1.37 13.42
CA ALA A 9 -49.02 -2.08 13.65
C ALA A 9 -47.90 -1.43 12.83
N VAL A 10 -46.92 -0.83 13.50
CA VAL A 10 -45.70 -0.28 12.88
C VAL A 10 -44.69 -1.42 12.71
N CYS A 11 -44.51 -1.89 11.48
CA CYS A 11 -43.45 -2.82 11.12
C CYS A 11 -42.11 -2.07 11.08
N VAL A 12 -41.31 -2.16 12.14
CA VAL A 12 -39.91 -1.70 12.14
C VAL A 12 -39.07 -2.78 11.45
N ALA A 13 -38.72 -2.57 10.19
CA ALA A 13 -37.75 -3.42 9.51
C ALA A 13 -36.34 -3.11 10.06
N PRO A 14 -35.55 -4.12 10.50
CA PRO A 14 -34.18 -3.90 10.92
C PRO A 14 -33.34 -3.52 9.69
N ALA A 15 -32.71 -2.34 9.74
CA ALA A 15 -31.72 -1.95 8.74
C ALA A 15 -30.51 -2.91 8.84
N LEU A 16 -30.36 -3.79 7.85
CA LEU A 16 -29.17 -4.62 7.73
C LEU A 16 -27.94 -3.69 7.57
N PRO A 17 -26.88 -3.86 8.37
CA PRO A 17 -25.66 -3.07 8.19
C PRO A 17 -25.09 -3.38 6.80
N ARG A 18 -24.87 -2.34 6.00
CA ARG A 18 -24.09 -2.46 4.76
C ARG A 18 -22.72 -3.00 5.14
N ALA A 19 -22.41 -4.24 4.73
CA ALA A 19 -21.06 -4.76 4.81
C ALA A 19 -20.16 -3.83 4.00
N GLN A 20 -19.30 -3.07 4.69
CA GLN A 20 -18.25 -2.31 4.04
C GLN A 20 -17.24 -3.32 3.51
N SER A 21 -17.07 -3.39 2.19
CA SER A 21 -16.01 -4.20 1.59
C SER A 21 -14.67 -3.81 2.21
N PRO A 22 -13.80 -4.76 2.58
CA PRO A 22 -12.49 -4.44 3.12
C PRO A 22 -11.75 -3.53 2.15
N ARG A 23 -11.34 -2.37 2.64
CA ARG A 23 -10.44 -1.46 1.92
C ARG A 23 -9.03 -1.67 2.46
N GLY A 24 -8.03 -1.57 1.60
CA GLY A 24 -6.63 -1.68 1.96
C GLY A 24 -6.20 -0.66 3.03
N PRO A 25 -4.91 -0.67 3.42
CA PRO A 25 -4.40 0.00 4.64
C PRO A 25 -4.55 1.54 4.72
N GLY A 26 -5.11 2.18 3.71
CA GLY A 26 -5.35 3.62 3.68
C GLY A 26 -4.09 4.48 3.78
N VAL A 27 -4.30 5.79 3.83
CA VAL A 27 -3.24 6.77 4.05
C VAL A 27 -2.92 6.86 5.55
N ASN A 28 -1.64 7.04 5.89
CA ASN A 28 -1.17 7.30 7.26
C ASN A 28 -0.33 8.58 7.24
N GLU A 29 -0.65 9.54 8.11
CA GLU A 29 -0.01 10.86 8.17
C GLU A 29 1.45 10.83 8.65
N GLU A 30 1.90 9.74 9.29
CA GLU A 30 3.30 9.53 9.68
C GLU A 30 4.22 9.25 8.47
N PHE A 31 3.63 8.89 7.33
CA PHE A 31 4.34 8.40 6.15
C PHE A 31 4.07 9.27 4.92
N GLY A 32 5.13 9.60 4.18
CA GLY A 32 5.06 10.27 2.89
C GLY A 32 5.39 9.32 1.75
N THR A 33 4.59 9.32 0.68
CA THR A 33 4.87 8.52 -0.51
C THR A 33 6.12 9.02 -1.24
N ILE A 34 7.08 8.13 -1.45
CA ILE A 34 8.34 8.40 -2.17
C ILE A 34 8.38 7.74 -3.55
N ALA A 35 7.60 6.68 -3.75
CA ALA A 35 7.48 6.00 -5.03
C ALA A 35 6.20 5.16 -5.11
N GLU A 36 5.89 4.75 -6.33
CA GLU A 36 4.82 3.82 -6.65
C GLU A 36 5.40 2.69 -7.51
N GLY A 37 4.76 1.53 -7.47
CA GLY A 37 5.27 0.40 -8.22
C GLY A 37 4.36 -0.81 -8.19
N TYR A 38 4.93 -1.93 -8.61
CA TYR A 38 4.31 -3.24 -8.58
C TYR A 38 5.07 -4.16 -7.62
N THR A 39 4.34 -4.97 -6.85
CA THR A 39 4.93 -6.11 -6.14
C THR A 39 5.61 -7.09 -7.11
N SER A 40 6.44 -7.95 -6.55
CA SER A 40 7.26 -8.90 -7.29
C SER A 40 6.42 -9.85 -8.17
N GLU A 41 6.97 -10.22 -9.34
CA GLU A 41 6.39 -11.25 -10.23
C GLU A 41 6.62 -12.67 -9.71
N LEU A 42 7.67 -12.84 -8.92
CA LEU A 42 8.14 -14.12 -8.38
C LEU A 42 8.31 -13.98 -6.87
N VAL A 43 8.11 -15.07 -6.15
CA VAL A 43 8.29 -15.11 -4.69
C VAL A 43 9.71 -14.68 -4.32
N GLY A 44 9.83 -13.62 -3.52
CA GLY A 44 11.11 -13.05 -3.11
C GLY A 44 11.91 -12.37 -4.22
N GLY A 45 11.26 -12.08 -5.36
CA GLY A 45 11.86 -11.32 -6.45
C GLY A 45 11.91 -9.82 -6.16
N PRO A 46 12.59 -9.02 -7.00
CA PRO A 46 12.60 -7.57 -6.89
C PRO A 46 11.23 -6.98 -7.26
N ILE A 47 10.91 -5.82 -6.68
CA ILE A 47 9.80 -4.98 -7.15
C ILE A 47 10.18 -4.15 -8.36
N GLU A 48 9.18 -3.64 -9.07
CA GLU A 48 9.34 -2.60 -10.09
C GLU A 48 8.73 -1.31 -9.54
N ALA A 49 9.52 -0.24 -9.39
CA ALA A 49 9.00 1.00 -8.83
C ALA A 49 9.73 2.23 -9.36
N ALA A 50 9.00 3.35 -9.39
CA ALA A 50 9.48 4.65 -9.81
C ALA A 50 8.65 5.74 -9.14
N TYR A 51 9.16 6.97 -9.17
CA TYR A 51 8.36 8.12 -8.75
C TYR A 51 7.10 8.28 -9.62
N ARG A 52 5.92 8.24 -8.99
CA ARG A 52 4.60 8.42 -9.63
C ARG A 52 4.39 7.55 -10.87
N MET A 53 4.58 6.24 -10.72
CA MET A 53 4.39 5.27 -11.79
C MET A 53 2.96 5.22 -12.32
N PHE A 54 1.96 5.54 -11.49
CA PHE A 54 0.55 5.48 -11.86
C PHE A 54 -0.03 6.87 -12.11
N SER A 55 -0.90 6.95 -13.12
CA SER A 55 -1.65 8.17 -13.43
C SER A 55 -3.15 7.95 -13.17
N ALA A 56 -3.84 9.01 -12.70
CA ALA A 56 -5.24 8.95 -12.31
C ALA A 56 -6.23 8.42 -13.38
N PRO A 57 -6.11 8.71 -14.69
CA PRO A 57 -7.09 8.18 -15.65
C PRO A 57 -6.98 6.66 -15.84
N ASP A 58 -5.78 6.08 -15.73
CA ASP A 58 -5.54 4.67 -16.02
C ASP A 58 -5.59 3.80 -14.75
N PHE A 59 -5.59 4.41 -13.57
CA PHE A 59 -5.38 3.71 -12.30
C PHE A 59 -6.44 2.64 -12.00
N ALA A 60 -7.71 2.90 -12.31
CA ALA A 60 -8.77 1.92 -12.11
C ALA A 60 -8.59 0.67 -13.01
N ALA A 61 -8.14 0.86 -14.24
CA ALA A 61 -7.88 -0.24 -15.18
C ALA A 61 -6.66 -1.07 -14.72
N VAL A 62 -5.61 -0.40 -14.24
CA VAL A 62 -4.42 -1.06 -13.68
C VAL A 62 -4.81 -1.94 -12.48
N CYS A 63 -5.61 -1.41 -11.55
CA CYS A 63 -6.05 -2.17 -10.38
C CYS A 63 -6.94 -3.38 -10.73
N ALA A 64 -7.80 -3.25 -11.74
CA ALA A 64 -8.61 -4.37 -12.22
C ALA A 64 -7.76 -5.47 -12.86
N ALA A 65 -6.78 -5.10 -13.71
CA ALA A 65 -5.88 -6.05 -14.37
C ALA A 65 -4.97 -6.79 -13.38
N ALA A 66 -4.58 -6.13 -12.28
CA ALA A 66 -3.69 -6.68 -11.27
C ALA A 66 -4.34 -7.70 -10.32
N ARG A 67 -5.63 -8.03 -10.49
CA ARG A 67 -6.39 -8.89 -9.56
C ARG A 67 -6.28 -8.41 -8.10
N ALA A 68 -6.28 -7.09 -7.88
CA ALA A 68 -6.10 -6.51 -6.56
C ALA A 68 -7.15 -6.99 -5.54
N GLY A 69 -8.34 -7.38 -5.99
CA GLY A 69 -9.40 -7.96 -5.15
C GLY A 69 -9.04 -9.29 -4.46
N ASP A 70 -8.06 -10.02 -4.99
CA ASP A 70 -7.64 -11.32 -4.47
C ASP A 70 -6.59 -11.18 -3.34
N VAL A 71 -5.97 -10.01 -3.21
CA VAL A 71 -4.88 -9.75 -2.28
C VAL A 71 -5.39 -9.70 -0.84
N ARG A 72 -4.68 -10.39 0.05
CA ARG A 72 -4.98 -10.43 1.50
C ARG A 72 -3.84 -9.94 2.36
N SER A 73 -2.60 -10.10 1.92
CA SER A 73 -1.44 -9.63 2.66
C SER A 73 -0.30 -9.25 1.72
N LEU A 74 0.57 -8.37 2.23
CA LEU A 74 1.89 -8.14 1.66
C LEU A 74 2.94 -8.76 2.57
N ARG A 75 4.02 -9.25 1.98
CA ARG A 75 5.15 -9.80 2.71
C ARG A 75 6.46 -9.28 2.13
N ALA A 76 7.25 -8.59 2.94
CA ALA A 76 8.64 -8.32 2.58
C ALA A 76 9.49 -9.59 2.77
N ALA A 77 10.27 -9.97 1.76
CA ALA A 77 11.22 -11.08 1.89
C ALA A 77 12.39 -10.72 2.82
N ARG A 78 12.71 -9.43 2.94
CA ARG A 78 13.70 -8.90 3.88
C ARG A 78 13.07 -7.82 4.72
N ALA A 79 13.15 -7.97 6.05
CA ALA A 79 12.70 -6.95 6.98
C ALA A 79 13.65 -5.75 7.08
N ARG A 80 14.87 -5.86 6.54
CA ARG A 80 15.94 -4.87 6.66
C ARG A 80 16.83 -4.85 5.42
N ILE A 81 17.24 -3.66 5.01
CA ILE A 81 18.25 -3.40 3.97
C ILE A 81 19.25 -2.36 4.45
N ASP A 82 20.50 -2.45 3.98
CA ASP A 82 21.55 -1.47 4.25
C ASP A 82 21.63 -0.41 3.15
N GLY A 83 21.84 0.84 3.55
CA GLY A 83 22.14 1.97 2.67
C GLY A 83 23.38 2.73 3.13
N ARG A 84 23.81 3.68 2.31
CA ARG A 84 24.90 4.61 2.65
C ARG A 84 24.49 6.03 2.30
N VAL A 85 24.94 6.99 3.10
CA VAL A 85 24.68 8.41 2.84
C VAL A 85 25.21 8.78 1.45
N GLY A 86 24.37 9.45 0.65
CA GLY A 86 24.71 9.91 -0.70
C GLY A 86 24.82 8.80 -1.76
N VAL A 87 24.57 7.53 -1.40
CA VAL A 87 24.57 6.41 -2.34
C VAL A 87 23.12 6.03 -2.67
N PRO A 88 22.69 6.11 -3.94
CA PRO A 88 21.35 5.69 -4.34
C PRO A 88 21.05 4.25 -3.93
N VAL A 89 19.90 4.05 -3.28
CA VAL A 89 19.32 2.75 -2.99
C VAL A 89 18.25 2.48 -4.04
N PRO A 90 18.47 1.53 -4.97
CA PRO A 90 17.49 1.24 -6.01
C PRO A 90 16.26 0.59 -5.40
N TYR A 91 15.06 0.91 -5.89
CA TYR A 91 13.84 0.27 -5.39
C TYR A 91 13.82 -1.25 -5.67
N THR A 92 14.57 -1.71 -6.66
CA THR A 92 14.76 -3.14 -6.95
C THR A 92 15.48 -3.89 -5.83
N ALA A 93 16.08 -3.21 -4.85
CA ALA A 93 16.60 -3.82 -3.63
C ALA A 93 15.49 -4.25 -2.66
N LEU A 94 14.25 -3.80 -2.87
CA LEU A 94 13.08 -4.21 -2.10
C LEU A 94 12.46 -5.45 -2.75
N GLU A 95 12.08 -6.41 -1.91
CA GLU A 95 11.47 -7.68 -2.31
C GLU A 95 10.14 -7.79 -1.56
N VAL A 96 9.02 -7.58 -2.25
CA VAL A 96 7.68 -7.56 -1.65
C VAL A 96 6.71 -8.40 -2.46
N ASP A 97 6.21 -9.45 -1.83
CA ASP A 97 5.19 -10.34 -2.40
C ASP A 97 3.80 -9.87 -2.00
N ALA A 98 2.84 -9.93 -2.93
CA ALA A 98 1.41 -9.89 -2.61
C ALA A 98 0.86 -11.32 -2.59
N LEU A 99 0.09 -11.64 -1.56
CA LEU A 99 -0.42 -12.99 -1.33
C LEU A 99 -1.94 -12.98 -1.22
N ASP A 100 -2.58 -14.03 -1.76
CA ASP A 100 -4.01 -14.28 -1.58
C ASP A 100 -4.32 -14.95 -0.23
N ALA A 101 -5.57 -15.35 -0.02
CA ALA A 101 -6.01 -16.01 1.22
C ALA A 101 -5.35 -17.38 1.48
N LEU A 102 -4.83 -18.02 0.44
CA LEU A 102 -4.16 -19.32 0.52
C LEU A 102 -2.64 -19.17 0.60
N GLY A 103 -2.12 -17.94 0.62
CA GLY A 103 -0.68 -17.66 0.59
C GLY A 103 -0.06 -17.84 -0.81
N VAL A 104 -0.88 -17.88 -1.86
CA VAL A 104 -0.41 -17.95 -3.25
C VAL A 104 -0.05 -16.55 -3.73
N LEU A 105 1.04 -16.44 -4.48
CA LEU A 105 1.51 -15.18 -5.04
C LEU A 105 0.49 -14.59 -6.03
N VAL A 106 0.14 -13.32 -5.81
CA VAL A 106 -0.56 -12.46 -6.77
C VAL A 106 0.50 -11.54 -7.39
N PRO A 107 0.94 -11.79 -8.63
CA PRO A 107 2.01 -11.01 -9.25
C PRO A 107 1.53 -9.61 -9.64
N LYS A 108 2.47 -8.65 -9.64
CA LYS A 108 2.29 -7.29 -10.15
C LYS A 108 1.10 -6.52 -9.55
N VAL A 109 0.99 -6.52 -8.23
CA VAL A 109 -0.02 -5.73 -7.52
C VAL A 109 0.48 -4.30 -7.32
N PRO A 110 -0.30 -3.27 -7.70
CA PRO A 110 0.06 -1.88 -7.46
C PRO A 110 0.26 -1.56 -5.98
N ILE A 111 1.38 -0.91 -5.67
CA ILE A 111 1.80 -0.51 -4.33
C ILE A 111 2.31 0.94 -4.29
N ALA A 112 2.20 1.57 -3.11
CA ALA A 112 2.95 2.76 -2.74
C ALA A 112 4.10 2.34 -1.82
N ILE A 113 5.23 3.01 -2.02
CA ILE A 113 6.39 2.98 -1.12
C ILE A 113 6.40 4.31 -0.39
N GLU A 114 6.28 4.24 0.93
CA GLU A 114 6.19 5.40 1.80
C GLU A 114 7.31 5.34 2.84
N SER A 115 7.69 6.51 3.34
CA SER A 115 8.80 6.71 4.25
C SER A 115 8.36 7.57 5.42
N GLU A 116 8.86 7.30 6.62
CA GLU A 116 8.60 8.12 7.80
C GLU A 116 9.04 9.57 7.58
N ILE A 117 8.07 10.50 7.68
CA ILE A 117 8.26 11.93 7.34
C ILE A 117 9.29 12.60 8.25
N GLU A 118 9.27 12.27 9.54
CA GLU A 118 10.07 12.96 10.56
C GLU A 118 11.50 12.41 10.72
N SER A 119 11.86 11.33 10.02
CA SER A 119 13.15 10.65 10.20
C SER A 119 14.36 11.51 9.82
N GLY A 120 14.22 12.43 8.87
CA GLY A 120 15.33 13.20 8.31
C GLY A 120 16.38 12.39 7.54
N VAL A 121 16.26 11.06 7.47
CA VAL A 121 17.20 10.14 6.80
C VAL A 121 17.03 10.18 5.28
N LEU A 122 15.77 10.17 4.82
CA LEU A 122 15.40 10.35 3.42
C LEU A 122 14.86 11.76 3.19
N ASP A 123 15.01 12.24 1.97
CA ASP A 123 14.30 13.43 1.54
C ASP A 123 12.95 13.03 0.94
N VAL A 124 11.91 13.12 1.76
CA VAL A 124 10.54 12.70 1.40
C VAL A 124 9.83 13.75 0.54
N ARG A 125 10.41 14.95 0.39
CA ARG A 125 9.83 16.10 -0.32
C ARG A 125 10.24 16.19 -1.79
N GLN A 126 10.78 15.12 -2.36
CA GLN A 126 11.50 15.24 -3.62
C GLN A 126 10.59 15.40 -4.85
N ASP A 127 10.90 16.45 -5.61
CA ASP A 127 10.45 16.74 -6.97
C ASP A 127 11.16 15.84 -8.02
N HIS A 128 11.62 14.64 -7.62
CA HIS A 128 12.37 13.72 -8.48
C HIS A 128 11.46 12.98 -9.43
N ILE A 129 11.06 13.67 -10.49
CA ILE A 129 10.38 13.06 -11.62
C ILE A 129 11.34 12.05 -12.28
N GLY A 130 10.97 10.77 -12.27
CA GLY A 130 11.65 9.73 -13.05
C GLY A 130 12.79 8.98 -12.37
N SER A 131 12.93 9.05 -11.03
CA SER A 131 13.92 8.23 -10.31
C SER A 131 13.38 6.85 -9.93
N ASP A 132 14.19 5.81 -10.15
CA ASP A 132 13.99 4.39 -9.79
C ASP A 132 14.68 4.02 -8.45
N ASN A 133 15.07 5.04 -7.70
CA ASN A 133 15.87 4.93 -6.49
C ASN A 133 15.52 6.04 -5.50
N VAL A 134 15.99 5.87 -4.26
CA VAL A 134 16.00 6.92 -3.24
C VAL A 134 17.41 7.09 -2.71
N THR A 135 17.82 8.34 -2.49
CA THR A 135 19.16 8.65 -1.96
C THR A 135 19.06 9.11 -0.50
N PRO A 136 19.64 8.37 0.45
CA PRO A 136 19.74 8.81 1.84
C PRO A 136 20.61 10.06 1.99
N LYS A 137 20.18 11.01 2.82
CA LYS A 137 20.88 12.28 3.08
C LYS A 137 21.58 12.34 4.45
N ALA A 138 21.21 11.45 5.37
CA ALA A 138 21.76 11.41 6.72
C ALA A 138 21.84 9.95 7.21
N PRO A 139 22.78 9.62 8.13
CA PRO A 139 22.82 8.30 8.75
C PRO A 139 21.64 8.11 9.71
N GLY A 140 21.24 6.86 9.92
CA GLY A 140 20.13 6.50 10.80
C GLY A 140 19.31 5.33 10.27
N SER A 141 18.29 4.93 11.03
CA SER A 141 17.33 3.91 10.63
C SER A 141 16.01 4.56 10.28
N ILE A 142 15.40 4.13 9.18
CA ILE A 142 14.10 4.62 8.73
C ILE A 142 13.19 3.46 8.36
N ARG A 143 11.91 3.56 8.72
CA ARG A 143 10.91 2.58 8.29
C ARG A 143 10.31 2.99 6.95
N LEU A 144 10.36 2.05 6.01
CA LEU A 144 9.64 2.09 4.76
C LEU A 144 8.34 1.31 4.95
N ARG A 145 7.21 1.95 4.65
CA ARG A 145 5.88 1.32 4.60
C ARG A 145 5.56 1.03 3.15
N ILE A 146 5.26 -0.23 2.85
CA ILE A 146 4.83 -0.65 1.51
C ILE A 146 3.40 -1.13 1.63
N ARG A 147 2.48 -0.54 0.85
CA ARG A 147 1.05 -0.86 0.91
C ARG A 147 0.43 -0.97 -0.46
N THR A 148 -0.61 -1.77 -0.58
CA THR A 148 -1.48 -1.76 -1.76
C THR A 148 -2.18 -0.41 -1.91
N ILE A 149 -2.31 0.08 -3.15
CA ILE A 149 -2.92 1.39 -3.45
C ILE A 149 -4.29 1.31 -4.13
N CYS A 150 -4.71 0.12 -4.55
CA CYS A 150 -6.04 -0.10 -5.14
C CYS A 150 -7.16 -0.03 -4.08
N ASP A 151 -8.35 0.42 -4.49
CA ASP A 151 -9.58 0.36 -3.68
C ASP A 151 -10.14 -1.08 -3.65
N ALA A 152 -9.42 -1.96 -2.97
CA ALA A 152 -9.67 -3.38 -2.84
C ALA A 152 -9.19 -3.86 -1.46
N PRO A 153 -9.52 -5.10 -1.04
CA PRO A 153 -8.78 -5.77 0.01
C PRO A 153 -7.28 -5.72 -0.29
N GLY A 154 -6.46 -5.62 0.74
CA GLY A 154 -5.04 -5.43 0.56
C GLY A 154 -4.28 -5.54 1.85
N GLY A 155 -3.01 -5.16 1.81
CA GLY A 155 -2.13 -5.28 2.96
C GLY A 155 -1.02 -4.25 2.92
N GLU A 156 -0.29 -4.23 4.02
CA GLU A 156 0.94 -3.49 4.17
C GLU A 156 2.04 -4.38 4.74
N THR A 157 3.28 -4.01 4.47
CA THR A 157 4.46 -4.57 5.09
C THR A 157 5.45 -3.45 5.35
N PHE A 158 6.41 -3.71 6.24
CA PHE A 158 7.44 -2.74 6.59
C PHE A 158 8.83 -3.29 6.30
N ILE A 159 9.71 -2.41 5.84
CA ILE A 159 11.13 -2.68 5.64
C ILE A 159 11.92 -1.59 6.36
N THR A 160 12.93 -1.96 7.14
CA THR A 160 13.86 -1.00 7.75
C THR A 160 15.01 -0.73 6.78
N LEU A 161 15.29 0.54 6.49
CA LEU A 161 16.51 0.94 5.80
C LEU A 161 17.49 1.49 6.85
N ASP A 162 18.63 0.82 7.01
CA ASP A 162 19.70 1.24 7.91
C ASP A 162 20.80 1.92 7.12
N VAL A 163 21.00 3.23 7.36
CA VAL A 163 21.93 4.08 6.64
C VAL A 163 23.17 4.36 7.48
N LYS A 164 24.33 4.06 6.91
CA LYS A 164 25.66 4.30 7.51
C LYS A 164 26.39 5.43 6.81
#